data_AF-A0A950K240-F1
#
_entry.id   AF-A0A950K240-F1
#
_cell.length_a   1.000
_cell.length_b   1.000
_cell.length_c   1.000
_cell.angle_alpha   90.00
_cell.angle_beta   90.00
_cell.angle_gamma   90.00
#
_symmetry.space_group_name_H-M   'P 1'
#
loop_
_entity.id
_entity.type
_entity.pdbx_description
1 polymer ?
#
loop_
_entity_poly.entity_id
_entity_poly.type
_entity_poly.pdbx_seq_one_letter_code
_entity_poly.pdbx_strand_id
1 'polypeptide(L)'
;MSPRAVPCDSCGSPIADADLETGQAVTLLGKRYCPGCKTEAIQGVSLEDLSGGAPPPRKAAAPKPAPARAAAPKVEAAPSSPRVVRKPAVRAPAPTPSRTPLIAGAAAVVVLLVAGAAYLGLRSDSAPAPAGPASGKPSTPSGGPATAADPETRARAAYAKVQELAARPGTSWDLVLAAVDQARAACKGTSFEKSLEAIAQKAQRDKEGEEAARDLAPLIDELKGAVATDPEFKRYSELQPKFRLAIETGAKSGSTRVNEIRSLLNDYNSRYEKLAEPYYTEIHEAATALADERRYDDAIRKIETFPQQFRNSGSWTTLQKLRQDIERRKKK
;
A
#
# COMPACT_ATOMS: atom_id res chain seq x y z
N MET A 1 21.58 -20.70 -34.93
CA MET A 1 22.13 -20.38 -33.60
C MET A 1 21.24 -21.05 -32.58
N SER A 2 21.74 -22.02 -31.81
CA SER A 2 20.93 -22.66 -30.78
C SER A 2 20.65 -21.65 -29.67
N PRO A 3 19.40 -21.54 -29.17
CA PRO A 3 19.08 -20.65 -28.07
C PRO A 3 19.94 -21.02 -26.87
N ARG A 4 20.55 -20.01 -26.24
CA ARG A 4 21.30 -20.23 -24.99
C ARG A 4 20.29 -20.58 -23.91
N ALA A 5 20.53 -21.68 -23.23
CA ALA A 5 19.73 -22.12 -22.10
C ALA A 5 20.59 -22.05 -20.84
N VAL A 6 20.00 -21.56 -19.76
CA VAL A 6 20.69 -21.35 -18.48
C VAL A 6 20.10 -22.33 -17.47
N PRO A 7 20.90 -23.09 -16.70
CA PRO A 7 20.35 -24.04 -15.75
C PRO A 7 19.65 -23.33 -14.58
N CYS A 8 18.57 -23.92 -14.10
CA CYS A 8 17.89 -23.49 -12.89
C CYS A 8 18.74 -23.78 -11.64
N ASP A 9 18.88 -22.79 -10.75
CA ASP A 9 19.68 -22.92 -9.52
C ASP A 9 19.08 -23.87 -8.47
N SER A 10 17.81 -24.27 -8.62
CA SER A 10 17.13 -25.19 -7.70
C SER A 10 17.14 -26.64 -8.20
N CYS A 11 16.72 -26.87 -9.44
CA CYS A 11 16.55 -28.23 -9.98
C CYS A 11 17.47 -28.57 -11.16
N GLY A 12 18.31 -27.64 -11.63
CA GLY A 12 19.22 -27.84 -12.77
C GLY A 12 18.57 -27.89 -14.15
N SER A 13 17.23 -27.82 -14.24
CA SER A 13 16.51 -27.84 -15.52
C SER A 13 16.88 -26.63 -16.40
N PRO A 14 17.04 -26.79 -17.72
CA PRO A 14 17.38 -25.69 -18.61
C PRO A 14 16.24 -24.67 -18.69
N ILE A 15 16.56 -23.39 -18.54
CA ILE A 15 15.66 -22.25 -18.68
C ILE A 15 16.00 -21.56 -20.00
N ALA A 16 15.01 -21.38 -20.87
CA ALA A 16 15.19 -20.59 -22.08
C ALA A 16 15.27 -19.10 -21.74
N ASP A 17 16.10 -18.34 -22.44
CA ASP A 17 16.20 -16.88 -22.24
C ASP A 17 14.82 -16.19 -22.43
N ALA A 18 13.99 -16.70 -23.35
CA ALA A 18 12.62 -16.22 -23.57
C ALA A 18 11.71 -16.37 -22.33
N ASP A 19 11.94 -17.38 -21.48
CA ASP A 19 11.16 -17.57 -20.25
C ASP A 19 11.55 -16.55 -19.18
N LEU A 20 12.80 -16.08 -19.18
CA LEU A 20 13.27 -14.98 -18.32
C LEU A 20 12.70 -13.65 -18.80
N GLU A 21 12.66 -13.41 -20.11
CA GLU A 21 12.10 -12.20 -20.72
C GLU A 21 10.57 -12.09 -20.53
N THR A 22 9.85 -13.20 -20.71
CA THR A 22 8.39 -13.26 -20.50
C THR A 22 7.98 -13.34 -19.03
N GLY A 23 8.95 -13.53 -18.12
CA GLY A 23 8.72 -13.65 -16.68
C GLY A 23 8.13 -15.00 -16.24
N GLN A 24 8.10 -16.01 -17.11
CA GLN A 24 7.73 -17.38 -16.72
C GLN A 24 8.77 -17.99 -15.76
N ALA A 25 10.06 -17.73 -16.02
CA ALA A 25 11.15 -17.93 -15.08
C ALA A 25 11.42 -16.63 -14.30
N VAL A 26 12.00 -16.72 -13.10
CA VAL A 26 12.29 -15.55 -12.26
C VAL A 26 13.75 -15.53 -11.83
N THR A 27 14.34 -14.34 -11.75
CA THR A 27 15.64 -14.13 -11.10
C THR A 27 15.44 -13.48 -9.74
N LEU A 28 15.81 -14.17 -8.66
CA LEU A 28 15.72 -13.68 -7.29
C LEU A 28 17.09 -13.75 -6.64
N LEU A 29 17.58 -12.62 -6.12
CA LEU A 29 18.89 -12.52 -5.43
C LEU A 29 20.06 -13.05 -6.28
N GLY A 30 20.01 -12.81 -7.60
CA GLY A 30 21.02 -13.27 -8.55
C GLY A 30 20.92 -14.74 -8.98
N LYS A 31 19.94 -15.50 -8.45
CA LYS A 31 19.66 -16.90 -8.82
C LYS A 31 18.44 -17.01 -9.72
N ARG A 32 18.44 -17.95 -10.66
CA ARG A 32 17.42 -18.16 -11.70
C ARG A 32 16.60 -19.41 -11.41
N TYR A 33 15.28 -19.26 -11.39
CA TYR A 33 14.33 -20.33 -11.07
C TYR A 33 13.40 -20.57 -12.25
N CYS A 34 13.30 -21.83 -12.68
CA CYS A 34 12.39 -22.25 -13.74
C CYS A 34 10.92 -22.10 -13.30
N PRO A 35 9.95 -22.20 -14.22
CA PRO A 35 8.53 -22.06 -13.89
C PRO A 35 8.06 -23.02 -12.78
N GLY A 36 8.62 -24.23 -12.70
CA GLY A 36 8.30 -25.23 -11.67
C GLY A 36 8.82 -24.88 -10.26
N CYS A 37 9.99 -24.24 -10.17
CA CYS A 37 10.60 -23.87 -8.88
C CYS A 37 10.28 -22.43 -8.44
N LYS A 38 9.67 -21.63 -9.32
CA LYS A 38 9.40 -20.20 -9.11
C LYS A 38 8.54 -19.94 -7.86
N THR A 39 7.49 -20.72 -7.63
CA THR A 39 6.57 -20.52 -6.49
C THR A 39 7.25 -20.78 -5.15
N GLU A 40 8.04 -21.86 -5.04
CA GLU A 40 8.81 -22.17 -3.83
C GLU A 40 9.88 -21.12 -3.56
N ALA A 41 10.58 -20.68 -4.61
CA ALA A 41 11.59 -19.64 -4.51
C ALA A 41 11.01 -18.31 -4.00
N ILE A 42 9.82 -17.91 -4.47
CA ILE A 42 9.15 -16.68 -4.01
C ILE A 42 8.69 -16.81 -2.54
N GLN A 43 8.17 -17.98 -2.14
CA GLN A 43 7.73 -18.20 -0.76
C GLN A 43 8.89 -18.25 0.25
N GLY A 44 10.09 -18.65 -0.20
CA GLY A 44 11.27 -18.72 0.65
C GLY A 44 12.04 -17.41 0.81
N VAL A 45 11.72 -16.37 0.04
CA VAL A 45 12.40 -15.08 0.10
C VAL A 45 11.65 -14.18 1.09
N SER A 46 12.25 -13.96 2.25
CA SER A 46 11.74 -13.01 3.23
C SER A 46 11.96 -11.57 2.75
N LEU A 47 11.09 -10.65 3.16
CA LEU A 47 11.15 -9.24 2.75
C LEU A 47 12.48 -8.58 3.14
N GLU A 48 13.11 -9.08 4.20
CA GLU A 48 14.42 -8.66 4.70
C GLU A 48 15.55 -9.01 3.72
N ASP A 49 15.50 -10.16 3.04
CA ASP A 49 16.53 -10.57 2.07
C ASP A 49 16.49 -9.72 0.80
N LEU A 50 15.32 -9.16 0.44
CA LEU A 50 15.16 -8.21 -0.67
C LEU A 50 15.67 -6.80 -0.34
N SER A 51 15.80 -6.47 0.94
CA SER A 51 16.21 -5.13 1.40
C SER A 51 17.71 -4.85 1.33
N GLY A 52 18.52 -5.78 0.80
CA GLY A 52 19.97 -5.59 0.60
C GLY A 52 20.80 -5.49 1.88
N GLY A 53 20.23 -5.86 3.04
CA GLY A 53 20.95 -5.93 4.30
C GLY A 53 21.94 -7.09 4.29
N ALA A 54 23.23 -6.81 4.48
CA ALA A 54 24.26 -7.84 4.59
C ALA A 54 23.91 -8.83 5.73
N PRO A 55 23.86 -10.15 5.46
CA PRO A 55 23.41 -11.12 6.45
C PRO A 55 24.44 -11.27 7.59
N PRO A 56 24.01 -11.33 8.86
CA PRO A 56 24.89 -11.71 9.95
C PRO A 56 25.28 -13.21 9.85
N PRO A 57 26.48 -13.60 10.32
CA PRO A 57 26.98 -14.97 10.19
C PRO A 57 26.11 -15.98 10.96
N ARG A 58 25.51 -16.93 10.24
CA ARG A 58 24.71 -18.02 10.82
C ARG A 58 25.61 -19.08 11.44
N LYS A 59 25.39 -19.38 12.73
CA LYS A 59 25.93 -20.57 13.41
C LYS A 59 25.18 -21.82 12.96
N ALA A 60 25.94 -22.90 12.72
CA ALA A 60 25.44 -24.20 12.26
C ALA A 60 24.42 -24.81 13.22
N ALA A 61 23.29 -25.27 12.68
CA ALA A 61 22.24 -25.97 13.43
C ALA A 61 22.56 -27.47 13.53
N ALA A 62 22.36 -28.02 14.73
CA ALA A 62 22.54 -29.43 15.05
C ALA A 62 21.42 -30.33 14.46
N PRO A 63 21.69 -31.63 14.22
CA PRO A 63 20.75 -32.54 13.56
C PRO A 63 19.56 -32.95 14.43
N LYS A 64 18.44 -33.21 13.74
CA LYS A 64 17.09 -33.55 14.25
C LYS A 64 17.03 -35.00 14.80
N PRO A 65 16.40 -35.27 15.97
CA PRO A 65 16.08 -36.63 16.41
C PRO A 65 14.81 -37.19 15.76
N ALA A 66 14.79 -38.52 15.62
CA ALA A 66 13.77 -39.35 14.96
C ALA A 66 12.41 -39.40 15.68
N PRO A 67 11.30 -39.73 14.95
CA PRO A 67 9.95 -39.75 15.51
C PRO A 67 9.65 -40.99 16.35
N ALA A 68 9.07 -40.79 17.54
CA ALA A 68 8.57 -41.85 18.40
C ALA A 68 7.15 -42.31 18.00
N ARG A 69 6.93 -43.60 18.25
CA ARG A 69 5.83 -44.48 17.82
C ARG A 69 4.51 -44.16 18.54
N ALA A 70 3.40 -44.25 17.81
CA ALA A 70 2.04 -44.02 18.30
C ALA A 70 1.54 -45.16 19.21
N ALA A 71 0.87 -44.80 20.30
CA ALA A 71 0.09 -45.70 21.15
C ALA A 71 -1.39 -45.27 21.14
N ALA A 72 -2.29 -46.26 21.12
CA ALA A 72 -3.73 -46.14 20.96
C ALA A 72 -4.46 -45.56 22.22
N PRO A 73 -5.63 -44.93 22.07
CA PRO A 73 -6.39 -44.40 23.19
C PRO A 73 -7.29 -45.48 23.84
N LYS A 74 -7.22 -45.55 25.18
CA LYS A 74 -8.16 -46.27 26.05
C LYS A 74 -9.29 -45.32 26.46
N VAL A 75 -10.53 -45.75 26.27
CA VAL A 75 -11.77 -45.10 26.69
C VAL A 75 -11.99 -45.36 28.18
N GLU A 76 -12.23 -44.33 29.00
CA GLU A 76 -12.96 -44.51 30.27
C GLU A 76 -13.55 -43.19 30.84
N ALA A 77 -14.89 -43.24 30.97
CA ALA A 77 -15.84 -42.60 31.89
C ALA A 77 -15.60 -41.23 32.57
N ALA A 78 -16.66 -40.41 32.51
CA ALA A 78 -16.95 -39.25 33.36
C ALA A 78 -17.10 -39.64 34.85
N PRO A 79 -16.92 -38.68 35.79
CA PRO A 79 -18.11 -38.05 36.36
C PRO A 79 -17.98 -36.60 36.91
N SER A 80 -19.15 -35.96 36.98
CA SER A 80 -19.66 -34.99 37.99
C SER A 80 -18.92 -33.68 38.32
N SER A 81 -19.67 -32.58 38.13
CA SER A 81 -19.39 -31.21 38.57
C SER A 81 -19.44 -31.03 40.09
N PRO A 82 -18.70 -30.03 40.61
CA PRO A 82 -19.14 -29.30 41.81
C PRO A 82 -19.23 -27.77 41.62
N ARG A 83 -20.43 -27.29 41.92
CA ARG A 83 -20.79 -26.13 42.75
C ARG A 83 -19.92 -24.86 42.75
N VAL A 84 -20.55 -23.80 42.26
CA VAL A 84 -20.17 -22.37 42.32
C VAL A 84 -19.91 -21.88 43.75
N VAL A 85 -18.75 -21.27 43.97
CA VAL A 85 -18.45 -20.41 45.13
C VAL A 85 -18.18 -19.00 44.60
N ARG A 86 -19.10 -18.07 44.90
CA ARG A 86 -18.93 -16.63 44.63
C ARG A 86 -17.96 -16.03 45.65
N LYS A 87 -16.95 -15.30 45.19
CA LYS A 87 -16.10 -14.42 46.02
C LYS A 87 -16.28 -12.94 45.62
N PRO A 88 -16.11 -12.00 46.58
CA PRO A 88 -16.53 -10.61 46.45
C PRO A 88 -15.52 -9.72 45.71
N ALA A 89 -16.05 -8.62 45.18
CA ALA A 89 -15.40 -7.62 44.33
C ALA A 89 -14.17 -6.95 44.97
N VAL A 90 -13.07 -6.91 44.21
CA VAL A 90 -11.88 -6.09 44.53
C VAL A 90 -11.87 -4.86 43.64
N ARG A 91 -11.63 -3.72 44.30
CA ARG A 91 -11.66 -2.34 43.82
C ARG A 91 -10.53 -2.07 42.80
N ALA A 92 -10.88 -1.50 41.64
CA ALA A 92 -9.92 -1.14 40.59
C ALA A 92 -9.08 0.12 40.96
N PRO A 93 -7.78 0.17 40.66
CA PRO A 93 -6.96 1.38 40.74
C PRO A 93 -7.07 2.26 39.48
N ALA A 94 -6.89 3.57 39.67
CA ALA A 94 -7.02 4.61 38.66
C ALA A 94 -5.93 4.56 37.56
N PRO A 95 -6.22 5.02 36.33
CA PRO A 95 -5.24 5.04 35.23
C PRO A 95 -4.25 6.20 35.34
N THR A 96 -2.97 5.90 35.17
CA THR A 96 -1.88 6.87 34.97
C THR A 96 -1.73 7.24 33.48
N PRO A 97 -1.40 8.50 33.15
CA PRO A 97 -1.22 8.94 31.76
C PRO A 97 0.19 8.59 31.25
N SER A 98 0.28 7.78 30.19
CA SER A 98 1.52 7.53 29.45
C SER A 98 1.78 8.61 28.40
N ARG A 99 2.91 9.30 28.50
CA ARG A 99 3.47 10.18 27.46
C ARG A 99 4.33 9.34 26.51
N THR A 100 4.12 9.47 25.20
CA THR A 100 5.06 9.02 24.16
C THR A 100 5.34 10.17 23.17
N PRO A 101 6.61 10.43 22.80
CA PRO A 101 6.98 11.51 21.89
C PRO A 101 7.06 11.06 20.42
N LEU A 102 6.82 12.05 19.55
CA LEU A 102 6.94 12.07 18.10
C LEU A 102 8.31 11.60 17.59
N ILE A 103 8.32 10.63 16.67
CA ILE A 103 9.41 10.44 15.69
C ILE A 103 8.78 10.14 14.34
N ALA A 104 8.59 11.17 13.53
CA ALA A 104 8.22 11.07 12.12
C ALA A 104 8.95 12.19 11.36
N GLY A 105 10.12 11.90 10.80
CA GLY A 105 10.94 12.94 10.17
C GLY A 105 12.00 12.50 9.15
N ALA A 106 12.09 11.23 8.75
CA ALA A 106 13.19 10.77 7.89
C ALA A 106 12.78 10.24 6.50
N ALA A 107 11.52 9.88 6.26
CA ALA A 107 11.12 9.20 5.02
C ALA A 107 10.86 10.15 3.82
N ALA A 108 10.64 11.45 4.06
CA ALA A 108 10.25 12.39 3.00
C ALA A 108 11.40 12.85 2.08
N VAL A 109 12.65 12.77 2.54
CA VAL A 109 13.82 13.31 1.80
C VAL A 109 14.31 12.35 0.71
N VAL A 110 14.18 11.04 0.91
CA VAL A 110 14.66 10.03 -0.05
C VAL A 110 13.77 9.96 -1.30
N VAL A 111 12.46 10.14 -1.15
CA VAL A 111 11.51 10.13 -2.28
C VAL A 111 11.73 11.33 -3.22
N LEU A 112 12.09 12.49 -2.68
CA LEU A 112 12.39 13.69 -3.48
C LEU A 112 13.70 13.58 -4.29
N LEU A 113 14.71 12.88 -3.77
CA LEU A 113 15.99 12.70 -4.48
C LEU A 113 15.89 11.69 -5.64
N VAL A 114 15.08 10.64 -5.50
CA VAL A 114 14.89 9.64 -6.58
C VAL A 114 14.05 10.22 -7.73
N ALA A 115 13.04 11.04 -7.44
CA ALA A 115 12.24 11.70 -8.47
C ALA A 115 13.04 12.73 -9.29
N GLY A 116 14.02 13.41 -8.69
CA GLY A 116 14.87 14.39 -9.38
C GLY A 116 15.83 13.77 -10.40
N ALA A 117 16.35 12.56 -10.14
CA ALA A 117 17.30 11.89 -11.02
C ALA A 117 16.64 11.30 -12.28
N ALA A 118 15.39 10.84 -12.19
CA ALA A 118 14.65 10.33 -13.35
C ALA A 118 14.25 11.42 -14.36
N TYR A 119 14.07 12.67 -13.90
CA TYR A 119 13.69 13.80 -14.78
C TYR A 119 14.83 14.29 -15.69
N LEU A 120 16.09 14.06 -15.31
CA LEU A 120 17.24 14.52 -16.10
C LEU A 120 17.69 13.53 -17.19
N GLY A 121 17.27 12.26 -17.14
CA GLY A 121 17.70 11.22 -18.09
C GLY A 121 16.89 11.12 -19.38
N LEU A 122 15.68 11.68 -19.44
CA LEU A 122 14.73 11.49 -20.57
C LEU A 122 14.67 12.66 -21.57
N ARG A 123 15.58 13.63 -21.48
CA ARG A 123 15.59 14.83 -22.34
C ARG A 123 16.73 14.78 -23.36
N SER A 124 16.73 13.79 -24.26
CA SER A 124 17.65 13.76 -25.41
C SER A 124 17.07 12.95 -26.56
N ASP A 125 16.12 13.53 -27.31
CA ASP A 125 15.96 13.26 -28.73
C ASP A 125 15.09 14.34 -29.37
N SER A 126 15.70 15.26 -30.12
CA SER A 126 15.01 16.26 -30.94
C SER A 126 15.10 15.81 -32.40
N ALA A 127 13.98 15.34 -32.95
CA ALA A 127 13.85 15.07 -34.38
C ALA A 127 13.68 16.37 -35.18
N PRO A 128 14.25 16.48 -36.40
CA PRO A 128 14.12 17.67 -37.25
C PRO A 128 12.75 17.71 -37.97
N ALA A 129 12.17 18.91 -38.06
CA ALA A 129 10.89 19.18 -38.70
C ALA A 129 10.96 19.10 -40.25
N PRO A 130 9.87 18.71 -40.93
CA PRO A 130 9.82 18.68 -42.39
C PRO A 130 9.60 20.08 -42.99
N ALA A 131 10.31 20.35 -44.08
CA ALA A 131 10.13 21.52 -44.93
C ALA A 131 8.95 21.31 -45.90
N GLY A 132 8.10 22.33 -46.05
CA GLY A 132 7.01 22.38 -47.01
C GLY A 132 6.40 23.79 -47.12
N PRO A 133 5.74 24.13 -48.25
CA PRO A 133 6.29 25.14 -49.16
C PRO A 133 5.57 26.50 -49.16
N ALA A 134 6.22 27.41 -49.89
CA ALA A 134 5.96 28.83 -50.00
C ALA A 134 4.66 29.24 -50.74
N SER A 135 4.38 30.55 -50.57
CA SER A 135 3.72 31.47 -51.49
C SER A 135 2.21 31.65 -51.42
N GLY A 136 1.83 32.68 -50.67
CA GLY A 136 0.65 33.50 -50.88
C GLY A 136 0.82 34.81 -50.11
N LYS A 137 1.22 35.90 -50.79
CA LYS A 137 1.38 37.25 -50.23
C LYS A 137 0.00 37.92 -50.13
N PRO A 138 -0.49 38.32 -48.95
CA PRO A 138 -1.47 39.39 -48.83
C PRO A 138 -0.74 40.71 -48.51
N SER A 139 -1.11 41.75 -49.24
CA SER A 139 -0.59 43.10 -49.17
C SER A 139 -0.75 43.71 -47.77
N THR A 140 0.38 44.13 -47.21
CA THR A 140 0.52 44.77 -45.90
C THR A 140 -0.03 46.21 -45.94
N PRO A 141 -0.95 46.61 -45.03
CA PRO A 141 -1.15 48.02 -44.72
C PRO A 141 0.06 48.54 -43.95
N SER A 142 0.69 49.58 -44.49
CA SER A 142 1.83 50.31 -43.92
C SER A 142 1.43 51.06 -42.64
N GLY A 143 1.35 50.34 -41.51
CA GLY A 143 1.38 50.91 -40.16
C GLY A 143 2.83 51.07 -39.72
N GLY A 144 3.17 52.22 -39.13
CA GLY A 144 4.54 52.59 -38.72
C GLY A 144 5.23 51.58 -37.80
N PRO A 145 6.55 51.76 -37.54
CA PRO A 145 7.37 50.80 -36.80
C PRO A 145 6.81 50.61 -35.39
N ALA A 146 6.01 49.55 -35.22
CA ALA A 146 5.71 48.99 -33.91
C ALA A 146 7.06 48.57 -33.34
N THR A 147 7.58 49.38 -32.43
CA THR A 147 8.75 49.08 -31.60
C THR A 147 8.59 47.65 -31.11
N ALA A 148 9.45 46.74 -31.61
CA ALA A 148 9.39 45.34 -31.26
C ALA A 148 9.48 45.26 -29.73
N ALA A 149 8.35 44.96 -29.09
CA ALA A 149 8.27 44.91 -27.65
C ALA A 149 9.34 43.93 -27.16
N ASP A 150 10.13 44.42 -26.21
CA ASP A 150 11.21 43.69 -25.56
C ASP A 150 10.73 42.26 -25.21
N PRO A 151 11.46 41.20 -25.60
CA PRO A 151 11.06 39.80 -25.37
C PRO A 151 10.64 39.51 -23.93
N GLU A 152 11.26 40.16 -22.95
CA GLU A 152 10.93 39.98 -21.54
C GLU A 152 9.55 40.57 -21.19
N THR A 153 9.19 41.71 -21.79
CA THR A 153 7.84 42.30 -21.64
C THR A 153 6.75 41.39 -22.24
N ARG A 154 7.01 40.76 -23.39
CA ARG A 154 6.10 39.78 -24.00
C ARG A 154 5.95 38.51 -23.16
N ALA A 155 7.07 37.99 -22.64
CA ALA A 155 7.07 36.83 -21.74
C ALA A 155 6.29 37.11 -20.46
N ARG A 156 6.49 38.29 -19.84
CA ARG A 156 5.78 38.72 -18.63
C ARG A 156 4.28 38.81 -18.86
N ALA A 157 3.84 39.40 -19.98
CA ALA A 157 2.42 39.50 -20.32
C ALA A 157 1.78 38.12 -20.58
N ALA A 158 2.48 37.23 -21.27
CA ALA A 158 2.01 35.86 -21.51
C ALA A 158 1.91 35.06 -20.21
N TYR A 159 2.93 35.13 -19.35
CA TYR A 159 2.95 34.48 -18.05
C TYR A 159 1.86 35.01 -17.11
N ALA A 160 1.62 36.33 -17.08
CA ALA A 160 0.57 36.94 -16.28
C ALA A 160 -0.83 36.42 -16.65
N LYS A 161 -1.10 36.22 -17.95
CA LYS A 161 -2.36 35.62 -18.42
C LYS A 161 -2.54 34.19 -17.93
N VAL A 162 -1.48 33.38 -17.97
CA VAL A 162 -1.51 32.00 -17.45
C VAL A 162 -1.76 32.00 -15.95
N GLN A 163 -1.11 32.89 -15.19
CA GLN A 163 -1.35 33.03 -13.76
C GLN A 163 -2.78 33.45 -13.43
N GLU A 164 -3.33 34.42 -14.16
CA GLU A 164 -4.70 34.89 -13.99
C GLU A 164 -5.72 33.75 -14.24
N LEU A 165 -5.53 32.99 -15.32
CA LEU A 165 -6.35 31.81 -15.62
C LEU A 165 -6.23 30.74 -14.53
N ALA A 166 -5.01 30.42 -14.09
CA ALA A 166 -4.77 29.42 -13.04
C ALA A 166 -5.30 29.83 -11.67
N ALA A 167 -5.41 31.14 -11.39
CA ALA A 167 -5.94 31.66 -10.14
C ALA A 167 -7.49 31.74 -10.13
N ARG A 168 -8.13 31.69 -11.30
CA ARG A 168 -9.58 31.83 -11.43
C ARG A 168 -10.30 30.54 -11.00
N PRO A 169 -11.18 30.59 -9.98
CA PRO A 169 -11.91 29.41 -9.52
C PRO A 169 -12.84 28.86 -10.61
N GLY A 170 -12.89 27.53 -10.73
CA GLY A 170 -13.72 26.84 -11.71
C GLY A 170 -13.16 26.79 -13.13
N THR A 171 -11.96 27.32 -13.37
CA THR A 171 -11.27 27.15 -14.66
C THR A 171 -10.83 25.70 -14.82
N SER A 172 -11.14 25.07 -15.95
CA SER A 172 -10.68 23.70 -16.23
C SER A 172 -9.17 23.67 -16.43
N TRP A 173 -8.54 22.58 -15.98
CA TRP A 173 -7.10 22.38 -16.14
C TRP A 173 -6.67 22.32 -17.61
N ASP A 174 -7.54 21.85 -18.51
CA ASP A 174 -7.29 21.87 -19.95
C ASP A 174 -7.10 23.28 -20.51
N LEU A 175 -7.88 24.26 -20.04
CA LEU A 175 -7.74 25.66 -20.46
C LEU A 175 -6.42 26.25 -19.95
N VAL A 176 -6.01 25.88 -18.73
CA VAL A 176 -4.73 26.31 -18.16
C VAL A 176 -3.56 25.73 -18.96
N LEU A 177 -3.61 24.42 -19.29
CA LEU A 177 -2.57 23.76 -20.08
C LEU A 177 -2.49 24.32 -21.51
N ALA A 178 -3.63 24.59 -22.16
CA ALA A 178 -3.65 25.24 -23.46
C ALA A 178 -3.05 26.65 -23.42
N ALA A 179 -3.31 27.43 -22.36
CA ALA A 179 -2.71 28.74 -22.17
C ALA A 179 -1.19 28.66 -21.91
N VAL A 180 -0.74 27.65 -21.17
CA VAL A 180 0.68 27.35 -20.96
C VAL A 180 1.37 27.07 -22.30
N ASP A 181 0.78 26.25 -23.16
CA ASP A 181 1.35 25.90 -24.46
C ASP A 181 1.48 27.14 -25.37
N GLN A 182 0.48 28.03 -25.35
CA GLN A 182 0.54 29.31 -26.05
C GLN A 182 1.63 30.25 -25.49
N ALA A 183 1.79 30.28 -24.16
CA ALA A 183 2.79 31.13 -23.50
C ALA A 183 4.23 30.61 -23.67
N ARG A 184 4.41 29.31 -23.95
CA ARG A 184 5.73 28.66 -24.02
C ARG A 184 6.66 29.32 -25.05
N ALA A 185 6.14 29.71 -26.21
CA ALA A 185 6.93 30.38 -27.24
C ALA A 185 7.43 31.77 -26.80
N ALA A 186 6.62 32.51 -26.04
CA ALA A 186 6.98 33.84 -25.53
C ALA A 186 7.94 33.77 -24.33
N CYS A 187 7.84 32.73 -23.49
CA CYS A 187 8.64 32.59 -22.28
C CYS A 187 9.99 31.89 -22.49
N LYS A 188 10.23 31.24 -23.64
CA LYS A 188 11.46 30.48 -23.90
C LYS A 188 12.72 31.35 -23.79
N GLY A 189 13.69 30.92 -22.97
CA GLY A 189 14.94 31.64 -22.72
C GLY A 189 14.81 32.84 -21.77
N THR A 190 13.64 33.06 -21.17
CA THR A 190 13.41 34.14 -20.20
C THR A 190 13.40 33.61 -18.76
N SER A 191 13.41 34.52 -17.78
CA SER A 191 13.29 34.19 -16.35
C SER A 191 11.98 33.46 -15.99
N PHE A 192 10.94 33.56 -16.83
CA PHE A 192 9.61 32.98 -16.59
C PHE A 192 9.47 31.52 -17.03
N GLU A 193 10.41 30.97 -17.79
CA GLU A 193 10.31 29.61 -18.37
C GLU A 193 10.11 28.53 -17.30
N LYS A 194 10.93 28.56 -16.24
CA LYS A 194 10.85 27.60 -15.12
C LYS A 194 9.53 27.73 -14.35
N SER A 195 9.07 28.94 -14.12
CA SER A 195 7.81 29.19 -13.41
C SER A 195 6.61 28.73 -14.24
N LEU A 196 6.66 28.90 -15.56
CA LEU A 196 5.64 28.39 -16.47
C LEU A 196 5.60 26.85 -16.47
N GLU A 197 6.77 26.19 -16.49
CA GLU A 197 6.88 24.72 -16.38
C GLU A 197 6.32 24.20 -15.05
N ALA A 198 6.55 24.91 -13.95
CA ALA A 198 5.97 24.57 -12.65
C ALA A 198 4.43 24.67 -12.63
N ILE A 199 3.85 25.69 -13.28
CA ILE A 199 2.39 25.80 -13.45
C ILE A 199 1.87 24.63 -14.31
N ALA A 200 2.57 24.29 -15.39
CA ALA A 200 2.21 23.17 -16.26
C ALA A 200 2.16 21.84 -15.50
N GLN A 201 3.23 21.52 -14.74
CA GLN A 201 3.32 20.31 -13.94
C GLN A 201 2.27 20.26 -12.82
N LYS A 202 1.94 21.41 -12.23
CA LYS A 202 0.86 21.49 -11.24
C LYS A 202 -0.51 21.22 -11.90
N ALA A 203 -0.82 21.91 -12.99
CA ALA A 203 -2.08 21.74 -13.70
C ALA A 203 -2.28 20.30 -14.21
N GLN A 204 -1.21 19.66 -14.69
CA GLN A 204 -1.25 18.26 -15.11
C GLN A 204 -1.54 17.31 -13.93
N ARG A 205 -0.86 17.48 -12.79
CA ARG A 205 -1.14 16.65 -11.59
C ARG A 205 -2.55 16.86 -11.05
N ASP A 206 -3.03 18.11 -11.04
CA ASP A 206 -4.38 18.42 -10.56
C ASP A 206 -5.44 17.85 -11.52
N LYS A 207 -5.19 17.87 -12.83
CA LYS A 207 -6.03 17.22 -13.84
C LYS A 207 -6.10 15.70 -13.63
N GLU A 208 -4.95 15.03 -13.53
CA GLU A 208 -4.88 13.59 -13.27
C GLU A 208 -5.57 13.21 -11.95
N GLY A 209 -5.39 14.03 -10.91
CA GLY A 209 -6.04 13.86 -9.62
C GLY A 209 -7.56 14.01 -9.69
N GLU A 210 -8.08 14.93 -10.51
CA GLU A 210 -9.52 15.12 -10.73
C GLU A 210 -10.14 13.98 -11.54
N GLU A 211 -9.48 13.57 -12.63
CA GLU A 211 -9.91 12.42 -13.45
C GLU A 211 -9.96 11.15 -12.59
N ALA A 212 -8.92 10.90 -11.80
CA ALA A 212 -8.94 9.74 -10.94
C ALA A 212 -9.92 9.86 -9.77
N ALA A 213 -10.22 11.07 -9.29
CA ALA A 213 -11.29 11.27 -8.30
C ALA A 213 -12.68 10.93 -8.90
N ARG A 214 -12.87 11.18 -10.19
CA ARG A 214 -14.06 10.77 -10.95
C ARG A 214 -14.14 9.25 -11.07
N ASP A 215 -13.04 8.59 -11.39
CA ASP A 215 -12.96 7.13 -11.50
C ASP A 215 -13.12 6.42 -10.15
N LEU A 216 -12.64 7.04 -9.06
CA LEU A 216 -12.81 6.52 -7.70
C LEU A 216 -14.25 6.66 -7.17
N ALA A 217 -15.04 7.58 -7.70
CA ALA A 217 -16.38 7.88 -7.19
C ALA A 217 -17.30 6.65 -7.11
N PRO A 218 -17.49 5.86 -8.18
CA PRO A 218 -18.33 4.67 -8.11
C PRO A 218 -17.82 3.63 -7.10
N LEU A 219 -16.50 3.48 -6.96
CA LEU A 219 -15.92 2.56 -5.98
C LEU A 219 -16.20 3.00 -4.55
N ILE A 220 -16.14 4.30 -4.27
CA ILE A 220 -16.46 4.85 -2.95
C ILE A 220 -17.94 4.61 -2.62
N ASP A 221 -18.83 4.85 -3.58
CA ASP A 221 -20.26 4.64 -3.38
C ASP A 221 -20.60 3.15 -3.21
N GLU A 222 -19.95 2.26 -3.96
CA GLU A 222 -20.05 0.81 -3.76
C GLU A 222 -19.59 0.41 -2.35
N LEU A 223 -18.42 0.90 -1.91
CA LEU A 223 -17.89 0.60 -0.58
C LEU A 223 -18.81 1.11 0.53
N LYS A 224 -19.35 2.33 0.41
CA LYS A 224 -20.33 2.88 1.35
C LYS A 224 -21.59 2.03 1.41
N GLY A 225 -22.13 1.65 0.26
CA GLY A 225 -23.30 0.77 0.16
C GLY A 225 -23.03 -0.58 0.80
N ALA A 226 -21.89 -1.20 0.50
CA ALA A 226 -21.51 -2.49 1.07
C ALA A 226 -21.36 -2.44 2.59
N VAL A 227 -20.70 -1.39 3.11
CA VAL A 227 -20.56 -1.16 4.57
C VAL A 227 -21.92 -0.93 5.23
N ALA A 228 -22.83 -0.21 4.60
CA ALA A 228 -24.18 0.01 5.14
C ALA A 228 -24.99 -1.29 5.21
N THR A 229 -24.78 -2.21 4.26
CA THR A 229 -25.48 -3.50 4.20
C THR A 229 -24.87 -4.62 5.05
N ASP A 230 -23.70 -4.40 5.66
CA ASP A 230 -22.99 -5.42 6.45
C ASP A 230 -22.81 -5.04 7.94
N PRO A 231 -23.91 -4.87 8.70
CA PRO A 231 -23.83 -4.51 10.12
C PRO A 231 -23.26 -5.63 10.99
N GLU A 232 -23.31 -6.88 10.51
CA GLU A 232 -22.79 -8.06 11.22
C GLU A 232 -21.37 -8.45 10.78
N PHE A 233 -20.77 -7.68 9.87
CA PHE A 233 -19.39 -7.87 9.39
C PHE A 233 -19.13 -9.24 8.74
N LYS A 234 -20.17 -9.86 8.17
CA LYS A 234 -20.07 -11.16 7.48
C LYS A 234 -19.19 -11.08 6.24
N ARG A 235 -19.08 -9.89 5.64
CA ARG A 235 -18.28 -9.60 4.44
C ARG A 235 -16.98 -8.89 4.78
N TYR A 236 -16.55 -8.84 6.05
CA TYR A 236 -15.31 -8.17 6.44
C TYR A 236 -14.10 -8.61 5.62
N SER A 237 -13.89 -9.93 5.46
CA SER A 237 -12.79 -10.48 4.67
C SER A 237 -12.86 -10.15 3.17
N GLU A 238 -14.07 -9.97 2.63
CA GLU A 238 -14.32 -9.58 1.24
C GLU A 238 -14.07 -8.07 1.02
N LEU A 239 -14.47 -7.23 1.98
CA LEU A 239 -14.37 -5.77 1.86
C LEU A 239 -12.95 -5.25 2.11
N GLN A 240 -12.16 -5.88 2.99
CA GLN A 240 -10.78 -5.47 3.26
C GLN A 240 -9.88 -5.33 2.02
N PRO A 241 -9.82 -6.31 1.09
CA PRO A 241 -9.03 -6.15 -0.14
C PRO A 241 -9.58 -5.06 -1.06
N LYS A 242 -10.91 -4.86 -1.11
CA LYS A 242 -11.52 -3.78 -1.89
C LYS A 242 -11.12 -2.40 -1.38
N PHE A 243 -11.13 -2.21 -0.06
CA PHE A 243 -10.62 -0.97 0.57
C PHE A 243 -9.15 -0.73 0.23
N ARG A 244 -8.30 -1.76 0.34
CA ARG A 244 -6.88 -1.66 0.00
C ARG A 244 -6.66 -1.27 -1.45
N LEU A 245 -7.36 -1.93 -2.38
CA LEU A 245 -7.29 -1.63 -3.80
C LEU A 245 -7.73 -0.19 -4.10
N ALA A 246 -8.82 0.28 -3.49
CA ALA A 246 -9.32 1.64 -3.67
C ALA A 246 -8.35 2.69 -3.12
N ILE A 247 -7.73 2.44 -1.95
CA ILE A 247 -6.69 3.31 -1.39
C ILE A 247 -5.46 3.35 -2.29
N GLU A 248 -5.00 2.21 -2.79
CA GLU A 248 -3.84 2.12 -3.68
C GLU A 248 -4.09 2.85 -4.99
N THR A 249 -5.26 2.63 -5.59
CA THR A 249 -5.68 3.29 -6.84
C THR A 249 -5.72 4.80 -6.67
N GLY A 250 -6.37 5.30 -5.61
CA GLY A 250 -6.43 6.73 -5.37
C GLY A 250 -5.07 7.34 -4.96
N ALA A 251 -4.19 6.58 -4.29
CA ALA A 251 -2.86 7.05 -3.92
C ALA A 251 -1.93 7.19 -5.13
N LYS A 252 -1.99 6.23 -6.07
CA LYS A 252 -1.23 6.26 -7.32
C LYS A 252 -1.60 7.45 -8.19
N SER A 253 -2.87 7.84 -8.18
CA SER A 253 -3.38 8.95 -8.98
C SER A 253 -3.31 10.32 -8.30
N GLY A 254 -2.86 10.38 -7.04
CA GLY A 254 -2.87 11.64 -6.28
C GLY A 254 -4.28 12.15 -5.93
N SER A 255 -5.30 11.29 -5.98
CA SER A 255 -6.67 11.67 -5.66
C SER A 255 -6.80 12.12 -4.20
N THR A 256 -7.46 13.26 -3.98
CA THR A 256 -7.76 13.77 -2.64
C THR A 256 -8.79 12.91 -1.89
N ARG A 257 -9.57 12.08 -2.61
CA ARG A 257 -10.61 11.21 -2.05
C ARG A 257 -10.07 9.98 -1.31
N VAL A 258 -8.77 9.71 -1.37
CA VAL A 258 -8.14 8.62 -0.61
C VAL A 258 -8.41 8.76 0.90
N ASN A 259 -8.44 9.99 1.41
CA ASN A 259 -8.70 10.23 2.83
C ASN A 259 -10.13 9.84 3.23
N GLU A 260 -11.10 9.98 2.32
CA GLU A 260 -12.47 9.53 2.53
C GLU A 260 -12.52 7.99 2.66
N ILE A 261 -11.83 7.27 1.76
CA ILE A 261 -11.76 5.81 1.81
C ILE A 261 -11.08 5.33 3.10
N ARG A 262 -9.97 5.96 3.50
CA ARG A 262 -9.28 5.64 4.77
C ARG A 262 -10.18 5.88 5.97
N SER A 263 -10.93 6.98 5.98
CA SER A 263 -11.88 7.27 7.05
C SER A 263 -12.99 6.21 7.13
N LEU A 264 -13.54 5.81 5.98
CA LEU A 264 -14.56 4.75 5.92
C LEU A 264 -14.02 3.40 6.39
N LEU A 265 -12.80 3.02 5.97
CA LEU A 265 -12.13 1.80 6.43
C LEU A 265 -11.89 1.82 7.94
N ASN A 266 -11.41 2.94 8.48
CA ASN A 266 -11.14 3.08 9.92
C ASN A 266 -12.42 2.99 10.75
N ASP A 267 -13.50 3.62 10.30
CA ASP A 267 -14.81 3.52 10.96
C ASP A 267 -15.35 2.08 10.91
N TYR A 268 -15.25 1.43 9.75
CA TYR A 268 -15.65 0.03 9.59
C TYR A 268 -14.84 -0.91 10.50
N ASN A 269 -13.51 -0.76 10.54
CA ASN A 269 -12.63 -1.53 11.44
C ASN A 269 -12.93 -1.25 12.91
N SER A 270 -13.18 0.00 13.29
CA SER A 270 -13.49 0.35 14.68
C SER A 270 -14.78 -0.32 15.16
N ARG A 271 -15.83 -0.31 14.33
CA ARG A 271 -17.09 -1.00 14.65
C ARG A 271 -16.92 -2.51 14.69
N TYR A 272 -16.13 -3.09 13.79
CA TYR A 272 -15.79 -4.51 13.78
C TYR A 272 -15.07 -4.94 15.07
N GLU A 273 -14.02 -4.22 15.48
CA GLU A 273 -13.28 -4.50 16.73
C GLU A 273 -14.19 -4.35 17.96
N LYS A 274 -15.05 -3.33 17.98
CA LYS A 274 -15.99 -3.10 19.08
C LYS A 274 -16.97 -4.27 19.28
N LEU A 275 -17.38 -4.95 18.20
CA LEU A 275 -18.22 -6.14 18.29
C LEU A 275 -17.43 -7.40 18.68
N ALA A 276 -16.15 -7.47 18.37
CA ALA A 276 -15.27 -8.58 18.76
C ALA A 276 -14.90 -8.54 20.26
N GLU A 277 -14.80 -7.34 20.85
CA GLU A 277 -14.39 -7.10 22.23
C GLU A 277 -15.14 -7.93 23.30
N PRO A 278 -16.48 -8.00 23.35
CA PRO A 278 -17.18 -8.76 24.39
C PRO A 278 -16.84 -10.26 24.35
N TYR A 279 -16.71 -10.85 23.15
CA TYR A 279 -16.28 -12.24 23.00
C TYR A 279 -14.85 -12.44 23.48
N TYR A 280 -13.98 -11.47 23.20
CA TYR A 280 -12.61 -11.49 23.64
C TYR A 280 -12.52 -11.50 25.17
N THR A 281 -13.20 -10.56 25.84
CA THR A 281 -13.16 -10.46 27.31
C THR A 281 -13.64 -11.76 27.96
N GLU A 282 -14.79 -12.29 27.55
CA GLU A 282 -15.35 -13.53 28.12
C GLU A 282 -14.40 -14.73 27.92
N ILE A 283 -13.87 -14.91 26.71
CA ILE A 283 -13.01 -16.03 26.38
C ILE A 283 -11.65 -15.90 27.07
N HIS A 284 -11.08 -14.69 27.09
CA HIS A 284 -9.79 -14.43 27.74
C HIS A 284 -9.85 -14.71 29.24
N GLU A 285 -10.86 -14.20 29.94
CA GLU A 285 -11.06 -14.42 31.37
C GLU A 285 -11.23 -15.91 31.69
N ALA A 286 -12.12 -16.60 30.96
CA ALA A 286 -12.38 -18.03 31.17
C ALA A 286 -11.15 -18.90 30.86
N ALA A 287 -10.45 -18.62 29.76
CA ALA A 287 -9.25 -19.37 29.39
C ALA A 287 -8.10 -19.14 30.39
N THR A 288 -7.95 -17.91 30.91
CA THR A 288 -6.95 -17.61 31.93
C THR A 288 -7.24 -18.35 33.22
N ALA A 289 -8.49 -18.32 33.70
CA ALA A 289 -8.90 -19.05 34.91
C ALA A 289 -8.64 -20.57 34.79
N LEU A 290 -9.00 -21.17 33.65
CA LEU A 290 -8.74 -22.59 33.38
C LEU A 290 -7.23 -22.90 33.33
N ALA A 291 -6.42 -22.02 32.77
CA ALA A 291 -4.98 -22.18 32.72
C ALA A 291 -4.34 -22.09 34.11
N ASP A 292 -4.86 -21.23 35.01
CA ASP A 292 -4.40 -21.12 36.39
C ASP A 292 -4.75 -22.37 37.22
N GLU A 293 -5.87 -23.02 36.91
CA GLU A 293 -6.25 -24.34 37.43
C GLU A 293 -5.43 -25.50 36.81
N ARG A 294 -4.45 -25.21 35.95
CA ARG A 294 -3.66 -26.18 35.16
C ARG A 294 -4.49 -27.02 34.17
N ARG A 295 -5.71 -26.60 33.83
CA ARG A 295 -6.59 -27.23 32.84
C ARG A 295 -6.29 -26.69 31.44
N TYR A 296 -5.06 -26.88 30.97
CA TYR A 296 -4.56 -26.24 29.74
C TYR A 296 -5.35 -26.61 28.48
N ASP A 297 -5.77 -27.86 28.35
CA ASP A 297 -6.54 -28.31 27.17
C ASP A 297 -7.95 -27.71 27.12
N ASP A 298 -8.56 -27.46 28.29
CA ASP A 298 -9.86 -26.78 28.38
C ASP A 298 -9.72 -25.29 28.08
N ALA A 299 -8.64 -24.66 28.55
CA ALA A 299 -8.32 -23.27 28.25
C ALA A 299 -8.12 -23.06 26.73
N ILE A 300 -7.36 -23.93 26.07
CA ILE A 300 -7.15 -23.89 24.61
C ILE A 300 -8.48 -24.09 23.87
N ARG A 301 -9.30 -25.07 24.27
CA ARG A 301 -10.63 -25.28 23.68
C ARG A 301 -11.52 -24.06 23.85
N LYS A 302 -11.49 -23.39 25.01
CA LYS A 302 -12.25 -22.14 25.23
C LYS A 302 -11.79 -21.03 24.29
N ILE A 303 -10.49 -20.87 24.04
CA ILE A 303 -9.98 -19.92 23.05
C ILE A 303 -10.53 -20.22 21.64
N GLU A 304 -10.59 -21.49 21.25
CA GLU A 304 -11.08 -21.91 19.93
C GLU A 304 -12.57 -21.64 19.70
N THR A 305 -13.36 -21.39 20.77
CA THR A 305 -14.75 -20.96 20.68
C THR A 305 -14.94 -19.52 20.18
N PHE A 306 -13.85 -18.76 19.99
CA PHE A 306 -13.93 -17.40 19.46
C PHE A 306 -14.58 -17.39 18.06
N PRO A 307 -15.59 -16.54 17.82
CA PRO A 307 -16.38 -16.59 16.58
C PRO A 307 -15.50 -16.45 15.34
N GLN A 308 -15.72 -17.34 14.36
CA GLN A 308 -14.88 -17.41 13.17
C GLN A 308 -14.87 -16.11 12.36
N GLN A 309 -16.00 -15.41 12.30
CA GLN A 309 -16.15 -14.12 11.61
C GLN A 309 -15.27 -13.01 12.20
N PHE A 310 -14.90 -13.09 13.48
CA PHE A 310 -14.05 -12.09 14.14
C PHE A 310 -12.57 -12.47 14.16
N ARG A 311 -12.16 -13.60 13.56
CA ARG A 311 -10.75 -14.06 13.62
C ARG A 311 -9.75 -13.16 12.90
N ASN A 312 -10.21 -12.18 12.13
CA ASN A 312 -9.32 -11.15 11.56
C ASN A 312 -9.13 -9.96 12.50
N SER A 313 -9.70 -9.98 13.72
CA SER A 313 -9.59 -8.89 14.68
C SER A 313 -8.26 -8.87 15.44
N GLY A 314 -7.95 -7.70 16.01
CA GLY A 314 -6.86 -7.55 16.97
C GLY A 314 -7.07 -8.44 18.20
N SER A 315 -8.32 -8.58 18.66
CA SER A 315 -8.67 -9.43 19.81
C SER A 315 -8.33 -10.91 19.59
N TRP A 316 -8.57 -11.45 18.39
CA TRP A 316 -8.15 -12.82 18.05
C TRP A 316 -6.63 -12.98 18.08
N THR A 317 -5.88 -12.01 17.57
CA THR A 317 -4.41 -12.02 17.60
C THR A 317 -3.89 -12.10 19.04
N THR A 318 -4.53 -11.39 19.97
CA THR A 318 -4.20 -11.45 21.40
C THR A 318 -4.53 -12.82 22.01
N LEU A 319 -5.67 -13.41 21.67
CA LEU A 319 -6.02 -14.77 22.11
C LEU A 319 -5.09 -15.84 21.55
N GLN A 320 -4.59 -15.69 20.32
CA GLN A 320 -3.59 -16.60 19.76
C GLN A 320 -2.28 -16.54 20.54
N LYS A 321 -1.85 -15.36 21.00
CA LYS A 321 -0.68 -15.24 21.88
C LYS A 321 -0.93 -15.93 23.21
N LEU A 322 -2.10 -15.74 23.82
CA LEU A 322 -2.49 -16.43 25.05
C LEU A 322 -2.48 -17.97 24.87
N ARG A 323 -2.99 -18.47 23.74
CA ARG A 323 -2.95 -19.90 23.39
C ARG A 323 -1.53 -20.43 23.33
N GLN A 324 -0.61 -19.72 22.65
CA GLN A 324 0.81 -20.09 22.59
C GLN A 324 1.46 -20.08 23.99
N ASP A 325 1.11 -19.13 24.85
CA ASP A 325 1.60 -19.07 26.23
C ASP A 325 1.14 -20.27 27.06
N ILE A 326 -0.13 -20.64 26.95
CA ILE A 326 -0.71 -21.80 27.62
C ILE A 326 -0.03 -23.09 27.14
N GLU A 327 0.17 -23.25 25.82
CA GLU A 327 0.90 -24.39 25.26
C GLU A 327 2.35 -24.47 25.77
N ARG A 328 3.02 -23.33 25.97
CA ARG A 328 4.36 -23.28 26.56
C ARG A 328 4.36 -23.69 28.03
N ARG A 329 3.34 -23.28 28.81
CA ARG A 329 3.19 -23.68 30.21
C ARG A 329 2.89 -25.17 30.35
N LYS A 330 2.06 -25.74 29.47
CA LYS A 330 1.73 -27.18 29.44
C LYS A 330 2.96 -28.09 29.30
N LYS A 331 4.02 -27.60 28.65
CA LYS A 331 5.26 -28.36 28.41
C LYS A 331 6.26 -28.32 29.57
N LYS A 332 6.04 -27.46 30.57
CA LYS A 332 6.89 -27.35 31.77
C LYS A 332 6.36 -28.23 32.88
#